data_AF-A0A353VBW5-F1
#
_entry.id   AF-A0A353VBW5-F1
#
_cell.length_a   1.000
_cell.length_b   1.000
_cell.length_c   1.000
_cell.angle_alpha   90.00
_cell.angle_beta   90.00
_cell.angle_gamma   90.00
#
_symmetry.space_group_name_H-M   'P 1'
#
loop_
_entity.id
_entity.type
_entity.pdbx_description
1 polymer ?
#
loop_
_entity_poly.entity_id
_entity_poly.type
_entity_poly.pdbx_seq_one_letter_code
_entity_poly.pdbx_strand_id
1 'polypeptide(L)'
;MPYGDPDPTDPGVLVGVALPAELEATRDMAWVFAEEFARMGFDAPRILGLFRSPFYAGAHRALRLLGETEVTAIVRECVGVFGAHTGPPAAEVTGRD
;
A
#
# COMPACT_ATOMS: atom_id res chain seq x y z
N MET A 1 7.65 -9.30 29.32
CA MET A 1 6.79 -9.06 28.15
C MET A 1 5.35 -9.26 28.58
N PRO A 2 4.46 -8.28 28.38
CA PRO A 2 3.01 -8.46 28.54
C PRO A 2 2.52 -9.60 27.64
N TYR A 3 1.46 -10.29 28.06
CA TYR A 3 0.84 -11.34 27.27
C TYR A 3 0.21 -10.74 26.00
N GLY A 4 0.77 -11.06 24.82
CA GLY A 4 0.25 -10.62 23.51
C GLY A 4 1.19 -9.71 22.69
N ASP A 5 2.28 -9.21 23.28
CA ASP A 5 3.27 -8.45 22.52
C ASP A 5 4.17 -9.42 21.72
N PRO A 6 4.41 -9.17 20.42
CA PRO A 6 5.33 -9.97 19.63
C PRO A 6 6.74 -9.88 20.21
N ASP A 7 7.28 -11.02 20.64
CA ASP A 7 8.66 -11.13 21.11
C ASP A 7 9.61 -11.21 19.89
N PRO A 8 10.52 -10.24 19.71
CA PRO A 8 11.45 -10.26 18.56
C PRO A 8 12.45 -11.41 18.61
N THR A 9 12.54 -12.14 19.73
CA THR A 9 13.38 -13.32 19.90
C THR A 9 12.62 -14.64 19.75
N ASP A 10 11.30 -14.61 19.60
CA ASP A 10 10.48 -15.80 19.36
C ASP A 10 10.72 -16.33 17.92
N PRO A 11 11.27 -17.54 17.75
CA PRO A 11 11.50 -18.11 16.42
C PRO A 11 10.19 -18.43 15.67
N GLY A 12 9.04 -18.47 16.35
CA GLY A 12 7.72 -18.66 15.76
C GLY A 12 7.06 -17.37 15.26
N VAL A 13 7.64 -16.19 15.53
CA VAL A 13 7.07 -14.93 15.06
C VAL A 13 7.15 -14.83 13.53
N LEU A 14 6.04 -14.48 12.88
CA LEU A 14 6.03 -14.29 11.43
C LEU A 14 6.72 -12.97 11.08
N VAL A 15 7.84 -13.08 10.35
CA VAL A 15 8.57 -11.92 9.83
C VAL A 15 8.49 -11.91 8.31
N GLY A 16 8.00 -10.82 7.74
CA GLY A 16 8.03 -10.62 6.29
C GLY A 16 9.47 -10.49 5.79
N VAL A 17 9.84 -11.26 4.78
CA VAL A 17 11.18 -11.20 4.15
C VAL A 17 11.06 -10.74 2.70
N ALA A 18 12.02 -9.93 2.25
CA ALA A 18 12.11 -9.52 0.86
C ALA A 18 12.96 -10.54 0.08
N LEU A 19 12.40 -11.08 -1.00
CA LEU A 19 13.15 -11.87 -1.96
C LEU A 19 13.70 -10.96 -3.07
N PRO A 20 14.88 -11.27 -3.65
CA PRO A 20 15.36 -10.59 -4.84
C PRO A 20 14.34 -10.69 -5.97
N ALA A 21 14.05 -9.56 -6.60
CA ALA A 21 13.16 -9.48 -7.75
C ALA A 21 13.72 -8.44 -8.72
N GLU A 22 13.39 -8.62 -10.00
CA GLU A 22 13.76 -7.65 -11.03
C GLU A 22 12.98 -6.33 -10.84
N LEU A 23 13.49 -5.25 -11.44
CA LEU A 23 12.84 -3.94 -11.34
C LEU A 23 11.43 -3.96 -11.92
N GLU A 24 11.18 -4.76 -12.95
CA GLU A 24 9.86 -4.91 -13.56
C GLU A 24 8.84 -5.52 -12.59
N ALA A 25 9.22 -6.56 -11.84
CA ALA A 25 8.35 -7.11 -10.79
C ALA A 25 8.04 -6.07 -9.69
N THR A 26 8.95 -5.12 -9.44
CA THR A 26 8.70 -4.01 -8.52
C THR A 26 7.69 -3.02 -9.09
N ARG A 27 7.75 -2.75 -10.40
CA ARG A 27 6.78 -1.93 -11.14
C ARG A 27 5.40 -2.57 -11.12
N ASP A 28 5.30 -3.86 -11.41
CA ASP A 28 4.03 -4.62 -11.33
C ASP A 28 3.43 -4.56 -9.93
N MET A 29 4.27 -4.72 -8.90
CA MET A 29 3.82 -4.62 -7.51
C MET A 29 3.34 -3.21 -7.16
N ALA A 30 4.03 -2.16 -7.62
CA ALA A 30 3.59 -0.78 -7.44
C ALA A 30 2.23 -0.51 -8.12
N TRP A 31 2.02 -1.09 -9.30
CA TRP A 31 0.73 -1.04 -9.99
C TRP A 31 -0.36 -1.67 -9.14
N VAL A 32 -0.18 -2.90 -8.68
CA VAL A 32 -1.17 -3.61 -7.85
C VAL A 32 -1.51 -2.81 -6.60
N PHE A 33 -0.52 -2.25 -5.90
CA PHE A 33 -0.80 -1.39 -4.75
C PHE A 33 -1.66 -0.17 -5.14
N ALA A 34 -1.31 0.54 -6.22
CA ALA A 34 -2.08 1.69 -6.65
C ALA A 34 -3.51 1.32 -7.10
N GLU A 35 -3.66 0.21 -7.84
CA GLU A 35 -4.93 -0.30 -8.32
C GLU A 35 -5.89 -0.63 -7.16
N GLU A 36 -5.43 -1.41 -6.18
CA GLU A 36 -6.27 -1.83 -5.04
C GLU A 36 -6.85 -0.62 -4.30
N PHE A 37 -6.02 0.38 -4.00
CA PHE A 37 -6.48 1.58 -3.31
C PHE A 37 -7.33 2.49 -4.21
N ALA A 38 -7.06 2.57 -5.51
CA ALA A 38 -7.93 3.27 -6.45
C ALA A 38 -9.33 2.63 -6.50
N ARG A 39 -9.43 1.30 -6.52
CA ARG A 39 -10.70 0.55 -6.45
C ARG A 39 -11.44 0.77 -5.14
N MET A 40 -10.71 0.99 -4.04
CA MET A 40 -11.27 1.36 -2.74
C MET A 40 -11.68 2.85 -2.63
N GLY A 41 -11.53 3.63 -3.71
CA GLY A 41 -11.95 5.05 -3.76
C GLY A 41 -10.95 6.04 -3.19
N PHE A 42 -9.68 5.65 -3.07
CA PHE A 42 -8.62 6.58 -2.66
C PHE A 42 -8.23 7.47 -3.84
N ASP A 43 -8.01 8.75 -3.57
CA ASP A 43 -7.47 9.69 -4.55
C ASP A 43 -5.95 9.59 -4.64
N ALA A 44 -5.38 10.15 -5.72
CA ALA A 44 -3.93 10.06 -5.97
C ALA A 44 -3.07 10.57 -4.81
N PRO A 45 -3.38 11.71 -4.13
CA PRO A 45 -2.62 12.14 -2.96
C PRO A 45 -2.64 11.15 -1.80
N ARG A 46 -3.78 10.53 -1.50
CA ARG A 46 -3.89 9.54 -0.42
C ARG A 46 -3.11 8.27 -0.75
N ILE A 47 -3.17 7.80 -2.00
CA ILE A 47 -2.39 6.64 -2.45
C ILE A 47 -0.88 6.94 -2.39
N LEU A 48 -0.44 8.11 -2.87
CA LEU A 48 0.97 8.52 -2.77
C LEU A 48 1.46 8.60 -1.31
N GLY A 49 0.58 8.95 -0.36
CA GLY A 49 0.89 8.91 1.06
C GLY A 49 1.30 7.52 1.55
N LEU A 50 0.71 6.45 0.99
CA LEU A 50 1.06 5.06 1.32
C LEU A 50 2.50 4.74 0.89
N PHE A 51 2.87 5.13 -0.33
CA PHE A 51 4.22 4.91 -0.87
C PHE A 51 5.29 5.71 -0.12
N ARG A 52 4.96 6.87 0.45
CA ARG A 52 5.92 7.69 1.19
C ARG A 52 6.13 7.25 2.63
N SER A 53 5.21 6.47 3.19
CA SER A 53 5.27 6.04 4.59
C SER A 53 6.04 4.72 4.74
N PRO A 54 7.12 4.67 5.56
CA PRO A 54 7.86 3.43 5.83
C PRO A 54 7.03 2.33 6.49
N PHE A 55 5.88 2.69 7.09
CA PHE A 55 4.93 1.73 7.64
C PHE A 55 4.43 0.74 6.58
N TYR A 56 4.22 1.22 5.35
CA TYR A 56 3.84 0.37 4.21
C TYR A 56 5.08 -0.11 3.48
N ALA A 57 5.81 -1.03 4.10
CA ALA A 57 7.14 -1.46 3.67
C ALA A 57 7.24 -1.83 2.18
N GLY A 58 6.26 -2.54 1.62
CA GLY A 58 6.23 -2.91 0.21
C GLY A 58 6.11 -1.71 -0.73
N ALA A 59 5.11 -0.85 -0.51
CA ALA A 59 4.90 0.36 -1.31
C ALA A 59 6.08 1.34 -1.16
N HIS A 60 6.58 1.50 0.06
CA HIS A 60 7.74 2.36 0.32
C HIS A 60 9.01 1.86 -0.35
N ARG A 61 9.23 0.56 -0.36
CA ARG A 61 10.34 -0.04 -1.12
C ARG A 61 10.20 0.21 -2.62
N ALA A 62 9.00 0.05 -3.16
CA ALA A 62 8.75 0.32 -4.59
C ALA A 62 9.07 1.79 -4.94
N LEU A 63 8.67 2.74 -4.09
CA LEU A 63 9.03 4.15 -4.26
C LEU A 63 10.54 4.37 -4.27
N ARG A 64 11.27 3.70 -3.39
CA ARG A 64 12.74 3.82 -3.32
C ARG A 64 13.47 3.24 -4.54
N LEU A 65 12.89 2.22 -5.18
CA LEU A 65 13.50 1.54 -6.32
C LEU A 65 13.14 2.20 -7.66
N LEU A 66 11.87 2.59 -7.83
CA LEU A 66 11.34 3.17 -9.07
C LEU A 66 11.47 4.70 -9.10
N GLY A 67 11.43 5.34 -7.93
CA GLY A 67 11.46 6.79 -7.79
C GLY A 67 10.08 7.47 -7.86
N GLU A 68 10.04 8.71 -7.40
CA GLU A 68 8.80 9.50 -7.23
C GLU A 68 8.04 9.72 -8.54
N THR A 69 8.76 10.01 -9.62
CA THR A 69 8.17 10.31 -10.93
C THR A 69 7.38 9.12 -11.45
N GLU A 70 7.97 7.93 -11.37
CA GLU A 70 7.37 6.71 -11.91
C GLU A 70 6.17 6.26 -11.07
N VAL A 71 6.31 6.22 -9.74
CA VAL A 71 5.19 5.91 -8.85
C VAL A 71 4.04 6.90 -9.01
N THR A 72 4.34 8.19 -9.19
CA THR A 72 3.31 9.20 -9.46
C THR A 72 2.56 8.92 -10.77
N ALA A 73 3.26 8.47 -11.81
CA ALA A 73 2.61 8.11 -13.08
C ALA A 73 1.68 6.91 -12.89
N ILE A 74 2.16 5.83 -12.26
CA ILE A 74 1.38 4.63 -11.95
C ILE A 74 0.12 4.97 -11.14
N VAL A 75 0.26 5.77 -10.08
CA VAL A 75 -0.88 6.14 -9.22
C VAL A 75 -1.92 6.94 -10.00
N ARG A 76 -1.50 7.90 -10.81
CA ARG A 76 -2.42 8.71 -11.61
C ARG A 76 -3.16 7.86 -12.64
N GLU A 77 -2.46 6.93 -13.27
CA GLU A 77 -3.06 6.00 -14.22
C GLU A 77 -4.10 5.11 -13.53
N CYS A 78 -3.74 4.47 -12.42
CA CYS A 78 -4.65 3.63 -11.65
C CYS A 78 -5.91 4.40 -11.18
N VAL A 79 -5.76 5.63 -10.69
CA VAL A 79 -6.91 6.46 -10.29
C VAL A 79 -7.76 6.81 -11.51
N GLY A 80 -7.16 7.11 -12.66
CA GLY A 80 -7.89 7.42 -13.90
C GLY A 80 -8.67 6.22 -14.45
N VAL A 81 -8.13 5.01 -14.32
CA VAL A 81 -8.75 3.77 -14.81
C VAL A 81 -9.77 3.19 -13.83
N PHE A 82 -9.45 3.15 -12.53
CA PHE A 82 -10.21 2.41 -11.52
C PHE A 82 -10.97 3.28 -10.50
N GLY A 83 -10.61 4.56 -10.36
CA GLY A 83 -11.13 5.45 -9.32
C GLY A 83 -12.59 5.90 -9.49
N ALA A 84 -13.22 5.63 -10.64
CA ALA A 84 -14.59 6.06 -10.92
C ALA A 84 -15.69 5.18 -10.29
N HIS A 85 -15.33 4.05 -9.65
CA HIS A 85 -16.29 3.01 -9.26
C HIS A 85 -16.83 3.06 -7.82
N THR A 86 -16.50 4.08 -7.03
CA THR A 86 -16.99 4.19 -5.65
C THR A 86 -17.81 5.47 -5.44
N GLY A 87 -19.09 5.29 -5.10
CA GLY A 87 -19.84 6.29 -4.34
C GLY A 87 -19.18 6.55 -2.98
N PRO A 88 -19.62 7.57 -2.23
CA PRO A 88 -18.98 7.95 -0.97
C PRO A 88 -18.80 6.72 -0.06
N PRO A 89 -17.68 6.65 0.69
CA PRO A 89 -17.43 5.52 1.58
C PRO A 89 -18.65 5.32 2.47
N ALA A 90 -19.11 4.07 2.60
CA ALA A 90 -20.16 3.74 3.56
C ALA A 90 -19.75 4.35 4.90
N ALA A 91 -20.56 5.29 5.40
CA ALA A 91 -20.32 5.95 6.66
C ALA A 91 -19.94 4.89 7.69
N GLU A 92 -18.82 5.10 8.39
CA GLU A 92 -18.43 4.25 9.51
C GLU A 92 -19.67 3.98 10.35
N VAL A 93 -20.02 2.70 10.51
CA VAL A 93 -21.04 2.29 11.46
C VAL A 93 -20.44 2.54 12.83
N THR A 94 -20.53 3.78 13.31
CA THR A 94 -20.27 4.12 14.70
C THR A 94 -21.38 3.47 15.49
N GLY A 95 -21.10 2.27 15.99
CA GLY A 95 -21.95 1.60 16.95
C GLY A 95 -22.14 2.51 18.17
N ARG A 96 -23.33 3.09 18.26
CA ARG A 96 -23.99 3.43 19.52
C ARG A 96 -25.22 2.55 19.58
N ASP A 97 -25.21 1.59 20.50
CA ASP A 97 -26.04 1.62 21.71
C ASP A 97 -25.59 0.51 22.68
#